data_AF-A0A1I7ZPP1-F1
#
_entry.id   AF-A0A1I7ZPP1-F1
#
_cell.length_a   1.000
_cell.length_b   1.000
_cell.length_c   1.000
_cell.angle_alpha   90.00
_cell.angle_beta   90.00
_cell.angle_gamma   90.00
#
_symmetry.space_group_name_H-M   'P 1'
#
loop_
_entity.id
_entity.type
_entity.pdbx_description
1 polymer ?
#
loop_
_entity_poly.entity_id
_entity_poly.type
_entity_poly.pdbx_seq_one_letter_code
_entity_poly.pdbx_strand_id
1 'polypeptide(L)'
;MRSTIGLLAVLLLLPSCSTTVTHFRKDVIACGNVVKGEQNGTASLETIPHPLVFFWSTEDSELVMDVLLDSECSIDAITRTCMETFEDFSYGVELNETRDLAVVGTNLTAETRLFKCEDLQDGFLGRLLAIVGAFIFRVKVSSWDNGDFWKNLSHRRTIQALWGTVPQRHFNIPEIPISNYEYYTGPEEPLVPEGFWSDRLFALPQYDANLTCKSEAQWLMASIKECGAKPTQMVLGWQCEGEKKYLDVVFVCDQPRRNFSKLHDLMEKKDAKFLLAQAELLKIFAKSVERLQEARTKNIFAKSVERLQEARTSNVTREEALKEYEKDILRDYKACQLFYLELFVASETEFNQHGKSYLSREVTFEHAKGEITGLAGFRSIELISRAAHLLTNTTVSSSNLESLDVEKIKLLMVDRSLGLFPEFKERLTDYYLDYIKNHTFGIARKHLGFLNETGAHARLASMYEKMFSLGSIDLTYSDEDPVVKKDPCEKP
;
A
#
# COMPACT_ATOMS: atom_id res chain seq x y z
N MET A 1 -46.41 -4.62 50.44
CA MET A 1 -46.10 -3.21 50.10
C MET A 1 -44.71 -2.80 50.60
N ARG A 2 -43.63 -3.41 50.09
CA ARG A 2 -42.24 -2.94 50.28
C ARG A 2 -41.38 -3.05 49.01
N SER A 3 -41.98 -3.44 47.88
CA SER A 3 -41.26 -3.68 46.61
C SER A 3 -41.43 -2.56 45.57
N THR A 4 -42.21 -1.52 45.86
CA THR A 4 -42.52 -0.44 44.91
C THR A 4 -41.71 0.85 45.14
N ILE A 5 -40.99 0.95 46.26
CA ILE A 5 -40.20 2.16 46.59
C ILE A 5 -38.76 2.06 46.02
N GLY A 6 -38.25 0.85 45.75
CA GLY A 6 -36.91 0.67 45.16
C GLY A 6 -36.82 0.99 43.66
N LEU A 7 -37.93 0.89 42.91
CA LEU A 7 -37.93 1.12 41.47
C LEU A 7 -37.95 2.62 41.10
N LEU A 8 -38.50 3.47 41.99
CA LEU A 8 -38.58 4.92 41.80
C LEU A 8 -37.26 5.64 42.06
N ALA A 9 -36.37 5.05 42.87
CA ALA A 9 -35.04 5.61 43.14
C ALA A 9 -34.05 5.40 41.98
N VAL A 10 -34.27 4.39 41.13
CA VAL A 10 -33.42 4.10 39.97
C VAL A 10 -33.82 4.96 38.76
N LEU A 11 -35.10 5.35 38.64
CA LEU A 11 -35.60 6.19 37.55
C LEU A 11 -35.28 7.69 37.73
N LEU A 12 -34.94 8.14 38.94
CA LEU A 12 -34.58 9.54 39.22
C LEU A 12 -33.08 9.84 39.09
N LEU A 13 -32.26 8.83 38.75
CA LEU A 13 -30.82 8.99 38.50
C LEU A 13 -30.44 8.91 37.01
N LEU A 14 -31.42 8.92 36.10
CA LEU A 14 -31.16 9.15 34.67
C LEU A 14 -30.87 10.65 34.48
N PRO A 15 -29.62 11.04 34.19
CA PRO A 15 -29.30 12.43 33.92
C PRO A 15 -30.04 12.84 32.65
N SER A 16 -30.67 14.00 32.76
CA SER A 16 -31.25 14.81 31.72
C SER A 16 -30.56 14.64 30.36
N CYS A 17 -31.36 14.35 29.33
CA CYS A 17 -30.98 14.46 27.93
C CYS A 17 -30.35 15.84 27.67
N SER A 18 -29.02 15.92 27.69
CA SER A 18 -28.30 16.97 27.02
C SER A 18 -28.43 16.74 25.51
N THR A 19 -28.75 17.81 24.80
CA THR A 19 -28.80 17.91 23.34
C THR A 19 -27.45 17.53 22.72
N THR A 20 -27.23 16.24 22.46
CA THR A 20 -26.15 15.73 21.61
C THR A 20 -26.61 15.75 20.15
N VAL A 21 -26.65 16.95 19.55
CA VAL A 21 -26.82 17.10 18.09
C VAL A 21 -25.48 17.34 17.39
N THR A 22 -24.36 17.41 18.12
CA THR A 22 -23.06 17.77 17.53
C THR A 22 -22.09 16.60 17.28
N HIS A 23 -22.42 15.36 17.66
CA HIS A 23 -21.53 14.21 17.43
C HIS A 23 -21.81 13.42 16.15
N PHE A 24 -22.91 13.70 15.44
CA PHE A 24 -23.38 12.87 14.33
C PHE A 24 -22.62 13.02 13.01
N ARG A 25 -21.65 13.93 12.89
CA ARG A 25 -21.14 14.34 11.57
C ARG A 25 -19.71 13.93 11.23
N LYS A 26 -18.95 13.31 12.13
CA LYS A 26 -17.52 13.06 11.84
C LYS A 26 -17.28 11.91 10.85
N ASP A 27 -18.26 11.05 10.60
CA ASP A 27 -18.03 9.74 9.98
C ASP A 27 -18.97 9.51 8.79
N VAL A 28 -19.20 10.53 7.97
CA VAL A 28 -20.12 10.45 6.82
C VAL A 28 -19.34 10.50 5.50
N ILE A 29 -19.60 9.50 4.66
CA ILE A 29 -19.14 9.40 3.27
C ILE A 29 -20.34 9.64 2.34
N ALA A 30 -20.17 10.47 1.33
CA ALA A 30 -21.12 10.58 0.22
C ALA A 30 -20.53 9.94 -1.02
N CYS A 31 -21.26 9.05 -1.69
CA CYS A 31 -20.82 8.45 -2.95
C CYS A 31 -21.92 8.60 -4.00
N GLY A 32 -21.57 9.13 -5.18
CA GLY A 32 -22.56 9.33 -6.24
C GLY A 32 -21.99 9.29 -7.63
N ASN A 33 -22.88 9.01 -8.59
CA ASN A 33 -22.56 9.12 -10.01
C ASN A 33 -22.81 10.55 -10.47
N VAL A 34 -21.94 11.06 -11.33
CA VAL A 34 -22.13 12.39 -11.92
C VAL A 34 -23.34 12.34 -12.87
N VAL A 35 -24.37 13.11 -12.57
CA VAL A 35 -25.54 13.24 -13.44
C VAL A 35 -25.20 14.32 -14.47
N LYS A 36 -25.31 14.00 -15.76
CA LYS A 36 -24.98 14.94 -16.84
C LYS A 36 -25.80 16.23 -16.69
N GLY A 37 -25.12 17.36 -16.50
CA GLY A 37 -25.74 18.68 -16.66
C GLY A 37 -26.11 18.92 -18.13
N GLU A 38 -27.21 19.64 -18.38
CA GLU A 38 -27.58 20.08 -19.73
C GLU A 38 -26.43 20.89 -20.35
N GLN A 39 -25.72 20.29 -21.31
CA GLN A 39 -24.61 20.95 -21.99
C GLN A 39 -25.13 21.97 -23.01
N ASN A 40 -25.25 23.23 -22.58
CA ASN A 40 -25.32 24.37 -23.50
C ASN A 40 -23.89 24.75 -23.94
N GLY A 41 -23.28 23.99 -24.85
CA GLY A 41 -22.07 24.42 -25.57
C GLY A 41 -20.98 23.36 -25.75
N THR A 42 -20.72 23.03 -27.01
CA THR A 42 -19.59 22.42 -27.76
C THR A 42 -18.29 21.91 -27.10
N ALA A 43 -18.17 21.67 -25.80
CA ALA A 43 -17.04 20.93 -25.23
C ALA A 43 -17.48 19.54 -24.79
N SER A 44 -17.22 18.52 -25.60
CA SER A 44 -17.44 17.12 -25.24
C SER A 44 -16.38 16.69 -24.21
N LEU A 45 -16.60 17.04 -22.94
CA LEU A 45 -15.96 16.33 -21.85
C LEU A 45 -16.57 14.92 -21.86
N GLU A 46 -15.85 13.95 -22.40
CA GLU A 46 -16.23 12.54 -22.34
C GLU A 46 -16.46 12.18 -20.86
N THR A 47 -17.60 11.53 -20.63
CA THR A 47 -18.12 11.10 -19.33
C THR A 47 -17.03 10.57 -18.42
N ILE A 48 -16.82 11.21 -17.26
CA ILE A 48 -16.10 10.60 -16.14
C ILE A 48 -16.93 9.36 -15.74
N PRO A 49 -16.47 8.12 -16.01
CA PRO A 49 -17.30 6.93 -15.84
C PRO A 49 -17.27 6.41 -14.39
N HIS A 50 -16.61 7.13 -13.49
CA HIS A 50 -16.36 6.69 -12.12
C HIS A 50 -17.21 7.50 -11.12
N PRO A 51 -17.79 6.83 -10.11
CA PRO A 51 -18.46 7.53 -9.01
C PRO A 51 -17.47 8.39 -8.22
N LEU A 52 -17.97 9.53 -7.75
CA LEU A 52 -17.26 10.46 -6.89
C LEU A 52 -17.54 10.12 -5.43
N VAL A 53 -16.50 10.17 -4.60
CA VAL A 53 -16.60 10.07 -3.15
C VAL A 53 -16.23 11.39 -2.49
N PHE A 54 -17.05 11.78 -1.53
CA PHE A 54 -16.86 12.95 -0.69
C PHE A 54 -16.85 12.53 0.78
N PHE A 55 -16.03 13.20 1.58
CA PHE A 55 -15.96 12.99 3.03
C PHE A 55 -16.37 14.26 3.75
N TRP A 56 -17.00 14.10 4.92
CA TRP A 56 -17.35 15.24 5.74
C TRP A 56 -16.11 15.85 6.41
N SER A 57 -15.71 17.06 5.99
CA SER A 57 -14.69 17.85 6.68
C SER A 57 -15.29 18.49 7.92
N THR A 58 -14.72 18.19 9.09
CA THR A 58 -15.13 18.86 10.33
C THR A 58 -14.65 20.31 10.39
N GLU A 59 -13.55 20.63 9.71
CA GLU A 59 -12.98 21.98 9.70
C GLU A 59 -13.86 22.93 8.91
N ASP A 60 -14.31 22.48 7.73
CA ASP A 60 -15.07 23.30 6.78
C ASP A 60 -16.59 23.11 6.93
N SER A 61 -17.02 22.10 7.69
CA SER A 61 -18.44 21.71 7.83
C SER A 61 -19.14 21.46 6.49
N GLU A 62 -18.39 20.90 5.53
CA GLU A 62 -18.85 20.57 4.19
C GLU A 62 -18.29 19.21 3.71
N LEU A 63 -18.88 18.68 2.64
CA LEU A 63 -18.40 17.47 1.98
C LEU A 63 -17.28 17.86 1.01
N VAL A 64 -16.06 17.40 1.30
CA VAL A 64 -14.87 17.65 0.48
C VAL A 64 -14.64 16.44 -0.42
N MET A 65 -14.43 16.68 -1.71
CA MET A 65 -14.11 15.65 -2.68
C MET A 65 -12.68 15.15 -2.44
N ASP A 66 -12.49 13.84 -2.40
CA ASP A 66 -11.18 13.24 -2.10
C ASP A 66 -10.76 12.25 -3.19
N VAL A 67 -11.57 11.21 -3.46
CA VAL A 67 -11.16 10.10 -4.32
C VAL A 67 -12.22 9.70 -5.34
N LEU A 68 -11.77 9.36 -6.55
CA LEU A 68 -12.55 8.63 -7.56
C LEU A 68 -12.49 7.13 -7.23
N LEU A 69 -13.64 6.49 -6.99
CA LEU A 69 -13.66 5.04 -6.84
C LEU A 69 -13.59 4.35 -8.21
N ASP A 70 -12.71 3.37 -8.36
CA ASP A 70 -12.64 2.51 -9.55
C ASP A 70 -13.89 1.63 -9.72
N SER A 71 -14.78 1.58 -8.73
CA SER A 71 -15.99 0.76 -8.72
C SER A 71 -17.23 1.56 -8.31
N GLU A 72 -18.42 1.06 -8.66
CA GLU A 72 -19.72 1.56 -8.22
C GLU A 72 -19.77 1.84 -6.70
N CYS A 73 -20.68 2.73 -6.27
CA CYS A 73 -21.00 3.04 -4.87
C CYS A 73 -21.67 1.85 -4.13
N SER A 74 -21.07 0.68 -4.22
CA SER A 74 -21.48 -0.54 -3.54
C SER A 74 -21.07 -0.48 -2.07
N ILE A 75 -21.81 -1.19 -1.22
CA ILE A 75 -21.53 -1.23 0.23
C ILE A 75 -20.13 -1.77 0.55
N ASP A 76 -19.60 -2.66 -0.28
CA ASP A 76 -18.24 -3.20 -0.15
C ASP A 76 -17.18 -2.13 -0.45
N ALA A 77 -17.41 -1.31 -1.48
CA ALA A 77 -16.53 -0.18 -1.80
C ALA A 77 -16.56 0.84 -0.67
N ILE A 78 -17.74 1.23 -0.19
CA ILE A 78 -17.89 2.16 0.95
C ILE A 78 -17.25 1.61 2.21
N THR A 79 -17.42 0.33 2.51
CA THR A 79 -16.83 -0.30 3.70
C THR A 79 -15.31 -0.23 3.65
N ARG A 80 -14.70 -0.52 2.49
CA ARG A 80 -13.27 -0.35 2.29
C ARG A 80 -12.84 1.11 2.49
N THR A 81 -13.58 2.04 1.89
CA THR A 81 -13.32 3.47 2.06
C THR A 81 -13.42 3.90 3.52
N CYS A 82 -14.41 3.43 4.29
CA CYS A 82 -14.51 3.71 5.72
C CYS A 82 -13.26 3.23 6.49
N MET A 83 -12.75 2.04 6.17
CA MET A 83 -11.56 1.47 6.81
C MET A 83 -10.27 2.20 6.44
N GLU A 84 -10.19 2.73 5.21
CA GLU A 84 -9.03 3.49 4.73
C GLU A 84 -9.01 4.92 5.29
N THR A 85 -10.18 5.56 5.39
CA THR A 85 -10.29 6.97 5.81
C THR A 85 -10.31 7.14 7.33
N PHE A 86 -10.88 6.19 8.08
CA PHE A 86 -11.06 6.35 9.52
C PHE A 86 -10.47 5.16 10.30
N GLU A 87 -9.48 5.44 11.16
CA GLU A 87 -8.66 4.42 11.85
C GLU A 87 -9.48 3.41 12.69
N ASP A 88 -10.63 3.81 13.23
CA ASP A 88 -11.43 3.02 14.17
C ASP A 88 -12.71 2.41 13.56
N PHE A 89 -12.95 2.56 12.25
CA PHE A 89 -14.22 2.19 11.64
C PHE A 89 -14.15 0.91 10.84
N SER A 90 -15.29 0.23 10.76
CA SER A 90 -15.33 -1.16 10.30
C SER A 90 -16.23 -1.42 9.11
N TYR A 91 -17.31 -0.66 8.95
CA TYR A 91 -18.21 -0.80 7.79
C TYR A 91 -19.05 0.47 7.58
N GLY A 92 -19.51 0.64 6.34
CA GLY A 92 -20.44 1.71 5.98
C GLY A 92 -21.89 1.27 6.11
N VAL A 93 -22.74 2.12 6.69
CA VAL A 93 -24.19 1.97 6.77
C VAL A 93 -24.85 3.02 5.90
N GLU A 94 -25.64 2.60 4.91
CA GLU A 94 -26.41 3.51 4.07
C GLU A 94 -27.47 4.25 4.90
N LEU A 95 -27.48 5.58 4.84
CA LEU A 95 -28.40 6.42 5.61
C LEU A 95 -29.78 6.59 4.94
N ASN A 96 -30.00 5.98 3.78
CA ASN A 96 -31.19 6.18 2.93
C ASN A 96 -31.46 7.68 2.62
N GLU A 97 -30.41 8.49 2.60
CA GLU A 97 -30.45 9.90 2.21
C GLU A 97 -29.69 10.07 0.90
N THR A 98 -30.31 10.79 -0.05
CA THR A 98 -29.64 11.26 -1.27
C THR A 98 -29.45 12.77 -1.24
N ARG A 99 -28.34 13.25 -1.80
CA ARG A 99 -28.04 14.67 -1.93
C ARG A 99 -27.40 14.97 -3.28
N ASP A 100 -27.85 16.05 -3.89
CA ASP A 100 -27.19 16.63 -5.05
C ASP A 100 -26.02 17.50 -4.58
N LEU A 101 -24.80 17.07 -4.90
CA LEU A 101 -23.59 17.81 -4.58
C LEU A 101 -23.01 18.44 -5.84
N ALA A 102 -22.74 19.75 -5.78
CA ALA A 102 -22.00 20.44 -6.83
C ALA A 102 -20.55 19.96 -6.83
N VAL A 103 -20.05 19.55 -8.00
CA VAL A 103 -18.64 19.14 -8.16
C VAL A 103 -17.79 20.40 -8.28
N VAL A 104 -16.99 20.68 -7.25
CA VAL A 104 -16.18 21.90 -7.11
C VAL A 104 -15.39 22.19 -8.39
N GLY A 105 -15.50 23.43 -8.88
CA GLY A 105 -14.83 23.87 -10.11
C GLY A 105 -15.53 23.47 -11.41
N THR A 106 -16.72 22.88 -11.35
CA THR A 106 -17.52 22.52 -12.53
C THR A 106 -18.99 22.93 -12.35
N ASN A 107 -19.75 22.95 -13.45
CA ASN A 107 -21.21 23.12 -13.42
C ASN A 107 -21.96 21.78 -13.28
N LEU A 108 -21.28 20.72 -12.84
CA LEU A 108 -21.86 19.38 -12.71
C LEU A 108 -22.40 19.16 -11.30
N THR A 109 -23.48 18.39 -11.21
CA THR A 109 -24.06 17.92 -9.96
C THR A 109 -24.00 16.39 -9.93
N ALA A 110 -23.58 15.83 -8.80
CA ALA A 110 -23.62 14.39 -8.55
C ALA A 110 -24.78 14.07 -7.61
N GLU A 111 -25.62 13.11 -7.99
CA GLU A 111 -26.60 12.54 -7.07
C GLU A 111 -25.86 11.53 -6.19
N THR A 112 -25.62 11.92 -4.94
CA THR A 112 -24.84 11.14 -3.97
C THR A 112 -25.72 10.46 -2.94
N ARG A 113 -25.36 9.24 -2.57
CA ARG A 113 -25.92 8.51 -1.42
C ARG A 113 -25.02 8.71 -0.22
N LEU A 114 -25.62 8.92 0.95
CA LEU A 114 -24.87 9.08 2.19
C LEU A 114 -24.72 7.74 2.92
N PHE A 115 -23.52 7.53 3.44
CA PHE A 115 -23.14 6.39 4.25
C PHE A 115 -22.49 6.90 5.53
N LYS A 116 -22.84 6.28 6.65
CA LYS A 116 -22.19 6.52 7.93
C LYS A 116 -21.23 5.36 8.22
N CYS A 117 -19.97 5.66 8.47
CA CYS A 117 -19.03 4.67 8.95
C CYS A 117 -19.35 4.37 10.42
N GLU A 118 -19.45 3.09 10.77
CA GLU A 118 -19.66 2.66 12.17
C GLU A 118 -18.51 1.78 12.67
N ASP A 119 -18.18 1.95 13.96
CA ASP A 119 -17.28 1.06 14.68
C ASP A 119 -18.04 -0.22 15.09
N LEU A 120 -17.40 -1.37 14.88
CA LEU A 120 -17.84 -2.69 15.32
C LEU A 120 -18.08 -2.77 16.84
N GLN A 121 -17.47 -1.89 17.63
CA GLN A 121 -17.53 -1.95 19.09
C GLN A 121 -18.85 -1.44 19.70
N ASP A 122 -19.63 -0.65 18.96
CA ASP A 122 -20.77 0.12 19.51
C ASP A 122 -22.14 -0.58 19.46
N GLY A 123 -22.21 -1.83 18.97
CA GLY A 123 -23.46 -2.59 18.90
C GLY A 123 -23.45 -3.89 19.70
N PHE A 124 -24.46 -4.11 20.56
CA PHE A 124 -24.73 -5.43 21.18
C PHE A 124 -24.96 -6.52 20.10
N LEU A 125 -25.52 -6.15 18.95
CA LEU A 125 -25.63 -7.02 17.77
C LEU A 125 -24.30 -7.21 17.03
N GLY A 126 -23.42 -6.19 17.00
CA GLY A 126 -22.10 -6.28 16.36
C GLY A 126 -21.18 -7.27 17.06
N ARG A 127 -21.18 -7.28 18.39
CA ARG A 127 -20.46 -8.29 19.20
C ARG A 127 -21.04 -9.70 19.00
N LEU A 128 -22.36 -9.82 18.87
CA LEU A 128 -23.03 -11.10 18.63
C LEU A 128 -22.76 -11.62 17.20
N LEU A 129 -22.77 -10.74 16.20
CA LEU A 129 -22.51 -11.07 14.79
C LEU A 129 -21.03 -11.33 14.51
N ALA A 130 -20.10 -10.71 15.24
CA ALA A 130 -18.68 -11.06 15.17
C ALA A 130 -18.41 -12.47 15.74
N ILE A 131 -19.07 -12.83 16.85
CA ILE A 131 -18.94 -14.17 17.47
C ILE A 131 -19.66 -15.22 16.62
N VAL A 132 -20.89 -14.96 16.18
CA VAL A 132 -21.69 -15.86 15.34
C VAL A 132 -21.10 -15.94 13.93
N GLY A 133 -20.59 -14.84 13.39
CA GLY A 133 -19.86 -14.77 12.12
C GLY A 133 -18.59 -15.60 12.17
N ALA A 134 -17.75 -15.44 13.21
CA ALA A 134 -16.57 -16.28 13.40
C ALA A 134 -16.91 -17.76 13.57
N PHE A 135 -18.04 -18.10 14.20
CA PHE A 135 -18.48 -19.50 14.38
C PHE A 135 -19.09 -20.10 13.10
N ILE A 136 -19.89 -19.34 12.35
CA ILE A 136 -20.47 -19.76 11.06
C ILE A 136 -19.39 -19.82 9.98
N PHE A 137 -18.41 -18.91 9.95
CA PHE A 137 -17.27 -18.99 9.04
C PHE A 137 -16.42 -20.24 9.32
N ARG A 138 -16.28 -20.65 10.59
CA ARG A 138 -15.59 -21.89 10.99
C ARG A 138 -16.34 -23.17 10.61
N VAL A 139 -17.68 -23.14 10.56
CA VAL A 139 -18.53 -24.30 10.26
C VAL A 139 -18.91 -24.40 8.77
N LYS A 140 -18.94 -23.27 8.04
CA LYS A 140 -19.41 -23.23 6.64
C LYS A 140 -18.26 -23.38 5.62
N VAL A 141 -17.01 -23.10 6.00
CA VAL A 141 -15.81 -23.34 5.17
C VAL A 141 -15.51 -24.85 5.00
N SER A 142 -16.09 -25.73 5.82
CA SER A 142 -15.92 -27.19 5.68
C SER A 142 -16.92 -27.86 4.73
N SER A 143 -17.90 -27.16 4.14
CA SER A 143 -18.99 -27.81 3.39
C SER A 143 -19.30 -27.23 2.00
N TRP A 144 -18.45 -26.39 1.41
CA TRP A 144 -18.65 -25.87 0.05
C TRP A 144 -17.67 -26.49 -0.96
N ASP A 145 -18.23 -27.30 -1.85
CA ASP A 145 -17.60 -27.81 -3.06
C ASP A 145 -17.29 -26.63 -4.01
N ASN A 146 -16.00 -26.34 -4.21
CA ASN A 146 -15.50 -25.08 -4.74
C ASN A 146 -14.97 -25.22 -6.18
N GLY A 147 -15.88 -25.27 -7.16
CA GLY A 147 -15.52 -25.28 -8.59
C GLY A 147 -15.40 -23.90 -9.24
N ASP A 148 -16.29 -22.96 -8.90
CA ASP A 148 -16.57 -21.81 -9.79
C ASP A 148 -16.25 -20.43 -9.18
N PHE A 149 -16.27 -20.27 -7.87
CA PHE A 149 -15.97 -18.96 -7.24
C PHE A 149 -14.50 -18.54 -7.45
N TRP A 150 -13.57 -19.50 -7.43
CA TRP A 150 -12.13 -19.23 -7.50
C TRP A 150 -11.56 -19.24 -8.92
N LYS A 151 -12.27 -19.78 -9.92
CA LYS A 151 -11.88 -19.68 -11.34
C LYS A 151 -11.97 -18.26 -11.89
N ASN A 152 -12.83 -17.42 -11.31
CA ASN A 152 -13.00 -16.03 -11.73
C ASN A 152 -12.00 -15.05 -11.08
N LEU A 153 -11.30 -15.46 -10.02
CA LEU A 153 -10.17 -14.71 -9.46
C LEU A 153 -8.87 -15.05 -10.23
N SER A 154 -8.88 -14.82 -11.55
CA SER A 154 -7.70 -14.97 -12.38
C SER A 154 -6.64 -13.95 -11.96
N HIS A 155 -5.60 -14.46 -11.30
CA HIS A 155 -4.44 -13.78 -10.73
C HIS A 155 -3.78 -12.77 -11.70
N ARG A 156 -3.84 -13.04 -13.01
CA ARG A 156 -3.35 -12.11 -14.03
C ARG A 156 -4.16 -10.82 -14.09
N ARG A 157 -5.49 -10.88 -13.94
CA ARG A 157 -6.35 -9.70 -14.07
C ARG A 157 -6.29 -8.79 -12.85
N THR A 158 -6.09 -9.27 -11.63
CA THR A 158 -6.05 -8.37 -10.45
C THR A 158 -4.69 -7.68 -10.32
N ILE A 159 -3.58 -8.36 -10.61
CA ILE A 159 -2.25 -7.73 -10.62
C ILE A 159 -2.03 -6.93 -11.92
N GLN A 160 -2.47 -7.40 -13.10
CA GLN A 160 -2.56 -6.51 -14.28
C GLN A 160 -3.69 -5.48 -14.15
N ALA A 161 -4.65 -5.57 -13.24
CA ALA A 161 -5.57 -4.45 -12.98
C ALA A 161 -4.99 -3.48 -11.96
N LEU A 162 -4.11 -3.94 -11.07
CA LEU A 162 -3.31 -3.10 -10.17
C LEU A 162 -2.04 -2.54 -10.85
N TRP A 163 -1.70 -2.95 -12.08
CA TRP A 163 -0.49 -2.47 -12.78
C TRP A 163 -0.68 -2.19 -14.27
N GLY A 164 -1.54 -2.95 -14.95
CA GLY A 164 -1.99 -2.68 -16.33
C GLY A 164 -3.30 -1.89 -16.40
N THR A 165 -4.03 -1.75 -15.29
CA THR A 165 -5.12 -0.77 -15.10
C THR A 165 -5.04 -0.05 -13.76
N VAL A 166 -3.87 0.00 -13.09
CA VAL A 166 -3.59 1.27 -12.40
C VAL A 166 -3.56 2.21 -13.58
N PRO A 167 -4.56 3.11 -13.72
CA PRO A 167 -4.34 4.22 -14.63
C PRO A 167 -3.00 4.73 -14.15
N GLN A 168 -1.96 4.72 -14.99
CA GLN A 168 -0.94 5.72 -14.78
C GLN A 168 -1.78 6.96 -14.56
N ARG A 169 -1.75 7.52 -13.34
CA ARG A 169 -2.37 8.81 -13.08
C ARG A 169 -1.50 9.74 -13.91
N HIS A 170 -1.73 9.70 -15.22
CA HIS A 170 -1.64 10.82 -16.10
C HIS A 170 -2.68 11.74 -15.50
N PHE A 171 -2.28 12.45 -14.43
CA PHE A 171 -2.66 13.83 -14.35
C PHE A 171 -2.52 14.32 -15.79
N ASN A 172 -3.63 14.71 -16.42
CA ASN A 172 -3.63 15.46 -17.67
C ASN A 172 -3.02 16.84 -17.39
N ILE A 173 -1.83 16.85 -16.76
CA ILE A 173 -0.86 17.91 -16.88
C ILE A 173 -0.49 17.82 -18.36
N PRO A 174 -0.77 18.88 -19.14
CA PRO A 174 -0.42 18.93 -20.56
C PRO A 174 0.98 18.38 -20.72
N GLU A 175 1.22 17.61 -21.79
CA GLU A 175 2.57 17.24 -22.18
C GLU A 175 3.35 18.54 -22.39
N ILE A 176 4.02 19.00 -21.34
CA ILE A 176 4.98 20.09 -21.44
C ILE A 176 5.99 19.53 -22.45
N PRO A 177 6.25 20.23 -23.57
CA PRO A 177 7.11 19.71 -24.62
C PRO A 177 8.43 19.20 -24.02
N ILE A 178 8.54 17.88 -23.89
CA ILE A 178 9.66 17.20 -23.23
C ILE A 178 10.96 17.54 -23.96
N SER A 179 10.87 17.93 -25.23
CA SER A 179 11.96 18.43 -26.06
C SER A 179 12.76 19.58 -25.44
N ASN A 180 12.17 20.39 -24.55
CA ASN A 180 12.90 21.48 -23.89
C ASN A 180 13.59 21.05 -22.59
N TYR A 181 13.24 19.90 -22.01
CA TYR A 181 13.86 19.41 -20.78
C TYR A 181 15.14 18.59 -21.03
N GLU A 182 15.33 18.02 -22.22
CA GLU A 182 16.58 17.29 -22.54
C GLU A 182 17.84 18.17 -22.39
N TYR A 183 17.71 19.50 -22.48
CA TYR A 183 18.81 20.45 -22.34
C TYR A 183 18.81 21.20 -21.02
N TYR A 184 17.87 20.90 -20.12
CA TYR A 184 17.83 21.57 -18.83
C TYR A 184 18.95 21.05 -17.93
N THR A 185 19.99 21.87 -17.81
CA THR A 185 20.98 21.75 -16.74
C THR A 185 20.45 22.58 -15.58
N GLY A 186 20.18 21.93 -14.44
CA GLY A 186 19.72 22.63 -13.25
C GLY A 186 20.68 23.76 -12.82
N PRO A 187 20.27 24.60 -11.86
CA PRO A 187 21.14 25.58 -11.23
C PRO A 187 22.45 24.95 -10.74
N GLU A 188 23.51 25.75 -10.73
CA GLU A 188 24.80 25.35 -10.16
C GLU A 188 24.62 25.02 -8.68
N GLU A 189 25.12 23.85 -8.27
CA GLU A 189 25.07 23.42 -6.87
C GLU A 189 26.03 24.29 -6.04
N PRO A 190 25.53 25.03 -5.03
CA PRO A 190 26.37 25.84 -4.17
C PRO A 190 27.27 24.96 -3.29
N LEU A 191 28.41 25.50 -2.88
CA LEU A 191 29.26 24.84 -1.88
C LEU A 191 28.50 24.69 -0.56
N VAL A 192 28.38 23.46 -0.07
CA VAL A 192 27.74 23.13 1.20
C VAL A 192 28.81 22.97 2.29
N PRO A 193 28.91 23.91 3.25
CA PRO A 193 29.86 23.78 4.35
C PRO A 193 29.59 22.53 5.21
N GLU A 194 30.61 22.07 5.94
CA GLU A 194 30.44 20.96 6.88
C GLU A 194 29.36 21.28 7.93
N GLY A 195 28.44 20.33 8.15
CA GLY A 195 27.29 20.48 9.04
C GLY A 195 26.07 21.18 8.42
N PHE A 196 26.18 21.68 7.19
CA PHE A 196 25.07 22.31 6.46
C PHE A 196 24.44 21.28 5.50
N TRP A 197 23.27 21.61 4.93
CA TRP A 197 22.63 20.80 3.89
C TRP A 197 22.06 21.67 2.78
N SER A 198 21.94 21.11 1.58
CA SER A 198 21.29 21.76 0.44
C SER A 198 20.05 21.00 -0.01
N ASP A 199 19.12 21.74 -0.59
CA ASP A 199 17.94 21.20 -1.26
C ASP A 199 17.61 22.07 -2.48
N ARG A 200 16.85 21.49 -3.40
CA ARG A 200 16.44 22.12 -4.66
C ARG A 200 14.92 22.13 -4.72
N LEU A 201 14.33 23.30 -4.93
CA LEU A 201 12.88 23.42 -5.12
C LEU A 201 12.57 23.66 -6.59
N PHE A 202 11.66 22.87 -7.14
CA PHE A 202 11.22 22.97 -8.53
C PHE A 202 9.77 23.45 -8.60
N ALA A 203 9.47 24.45 -9.43
CA ALA A 203 8.10 24.95 -9.56
C ALA A 203 7.20 23.89 -10.23
N LEU A 204 6.08 23.59 -9.60
CA LEU A 204 5.07 22.74 -10.23
C LEU A 204 4.25 23.58 -11.22
N PRO A 205 3.85 22.99 -12.36
CA PRO A 205 2.64 23.46 -13.03
C PRO A 205 1.52 23.39 -11.99
N GLN A 206 0.90 24.52 -11.67
CA GLN A 206 -0.37 24.45 -10.95
C GLN A 206 -1.40 23.81 -11.88
N TYR A 207 -2.63 23.57 -11.41
CA TYR A 207 -3.72 23.08 -12.26
C TYR A 207 -3.94 23.92 -13.55
N ASP A 208 -3.33 25.08 -13.64
CA ASP A 208 -3.19 25.87 -14.86
C ASP A 208 -1.99 25.39 -15.70
N ALA A 209 -2.23 25.06 -16.97
CA ALA A 209 -1.30 24.43 -17.91
C ALA A 209 0.06 25.15 -18.13
N ASN A 210 0.24 26.33 -17.57
CA ASN A 210 1.47 27.09 -17.65
C ASN A 210 2.36 26.82 -16.43
N LEU A 211 3.60 26.39 -16.68
CA LEU A 211 4.65 26.31 -15.66
C LEU A 211 4.71 27.62 -14.88
N THR A 212 4.34 27.58 -13.59
CA THR A 212 4.29 28.79 -12.76
C THR A 212 5.67 29.11 -12.20
N CYS A 213 6.53 29.70 -13.03
CA CYS A 213 7.79 30.25 -12.58
C CYS A 213 7.56 31.21 -11.41
N LYS A 214 8.49 31.23 -10.44
CA LYS A 214 8.35 32.04 -9.23
C LYS A 214 9.37 33.17 -9.21
N SER A 215 9.00 34.31 -8.63
CA SER A 215 9.95 35.39 -8.39
C SER A 215 10.99 34.99 -7.34
N GLU A 216 12.13 35.69 -7.32
CA GLU A 216 13.16 35.50 -6.27
C GLU A 216 12.58 35.61 -4.86
N ALA A 217 11.67 36.56 -4.62
CA ALA A 217 11.01 36.71 -3.32
C ALA A 217 10.15 35.50 -2.95
N GLN A 218 9.43 34.91 -3.91
CA GLN A 218 8.66 33.70 -3.69
C GLN A 218 9.56 32.49 -3.41
N TRP A 219 10.69 32.37 -4.13
CA TRP A 219 11.68 31.31 -3.87
C TRP A 219 12.36 31.45 -2.52
N LEU A 220 12.70 32.67 -2.11
CA LEU A 220 13.23 32.94 -0.79
C LEU A 220 12.24 32.54 0.31
N MET A 221 10.95 32.87 0.15
CA MET A 221 9.91 32.47 1.10
C MET A 221 9.73 30.95 1.18
N ALA A 222 9.75 30.25 0.04
CA ALA A 222 9.69 28.79 0.00
C ALA A 222 10.92 28.16 0.67
N SER A 223 12.12 28.67 0.39
CA SER A 223 13.37 28.20 0.98
C SER A 223 13.41 28.45 2.50
N ILE A 224 12.93 29.61 2.97
CA ILE A 224 12.74 29.88 4.41
C ILE A 224 11.79 28.87 5.04
N LYS A 225 10.70 28.53 4.35
CA LYS A 225 9.73 27.55 4.83
C LYS A 225 10.37 26.18 4.98
N GLU A 226 11.26 25.76 4.09
CA GLU A 226 11.94 24.46 4.21
C GLU A 226 13.09 24.48 5.24
N CYS A 227 13.96 25.50 5.22
CA CYS A 227 15.05 25.65 6.19
C CYS A 227 14.57 25.91 7.63
N GLY A 228 13.41 26.56 7.80
CA GLY A 228 12.98 27.16 9.07
C GLY A 228 13.62 28.51 9.40
N ALA A 229 14.62 28.95 8.63
CA ALA A 229 15.27 30.26 8.71
C ALA A 229 15.72 30.71 7.31
N LYS A 230 16.28 31.92 7.19
CA LYS A 230 16.83 32.40 5.91
C LYS A 230 17.99 31.50 5.45
N PRO A 231 17.98 30.99 4.19
CA PRO A 231 19.09 30.19 3.69
C PRO A 231 20.38 31.02 3.64
N THR A 232 21.51 30.36 3.89
CA THR A 232 22.84 31.00 3.89
C THR A 232 23.33 31.31 2.49
N GLN A 233 22.93 30.47 1.53
CA GLN A 233 23.18 30.66 0.10
C GLN A 233 21.92 30.28 -0.68
N MET A 234 21.69 30.97 -1.79
CA MET A 234 20.57 30.71 -2.70
C MET A 234 21.02 30.98 -4.14
N VAL A 235 20.84 29.99 -5.01
CA VAL A 235 21.17 30.05 -6.44
C VAL A 235 19.87 29.82 -7.21
N LEU A 236 19.46 30.84 -7.96
CA LEU A 236 18.28 30.76 -8.83
C LEU A 236 18.64 30.02 -10.11
N GLY A 237 17.79 29.11 -10.56
CA GLY A 237 18.02 28.35 -11.77
C GLY A 237 17.50 29.03 -13.03
N TRP A 238 16.82 28.28 -13.89
CA TRP A 238 16.45 28.77 -15.22
C TRP A 238 15.48 29.97 -15.11
N GLN A 239 15.85 31.11 -15.70
CA GLN A 239 14.99 32.29 -15.78
C GLN A 239 13.96 32.16 -16.92
N CYS A 240 12.68 32.26 -16.58
CA CYS A 240 11.60 32.13 -17.55
C CYS A 240 11.51 33.35 -18.48
N GLU A 241 11.13 33.11 -19.74
CA GLU A 241 11.19 34.12 -20.80
C GLU A 241 10.40 35.39 -20.45
N GLY A 242 11.06 36.55 -20.60
CA GLY A 242 10.43 37.87 -20.45
C GLY A 242 10.11 38.30 -19.02
N GLU A 243 10.38 37.49 -18.00
CA GLU A 243 10.05 37.80 -16.61
C GLU A 243 11.23 37.59 -15.65
N LYS A 244 11.27 38.34 -14.54
CA LYS A 244 12.21 38.10 -13.43
C LYS A 244 11.71 36.97 -12.53
N LYS A 245 11.44 35.82 -13.13
CA LYS A 245 10.94 34.60 -12.48
C LYS A 245 11.79 33.41 -12.90
N TYR A 246 11.85 32.42 -12.04
CA TYR A 246 12.75 31.28 -12.14
C TYR A 246 11.98 29.99 -11.96
N LEU A 247 12.38 28.98 -12.72
CA LEU A 247 11.77 27.64 -12.70
C LEU A 247 12.07 26.90 -11.40
N ASP A 248 13.24 27.14 -10.82
CA ASP A 248 13.71 26.44 -9.63
C ASP A 248 14.77 27.24 -8.87
N VAL A 249 15.13 26.74 -7.70
CA VAL A 249 16.14 27.33 -6.81
C VAL A 249 16.88 26.21 -6.07
N VAL A 250 18.19 26.37 -5.88
CA VAL A 250 18.98 25.58 -4.92
C VAL A 250 19.37 26.47 -3.77
N PHE A 251 19.28 25.97 -2.55
CA PHE A 251 19.56 26.74 -1.34
C PHE A 251 20.32 25.89 -0.32
N VAL A 252 21.05 26.56 0.57
CA VAL A 252 21.83 25.94 1.65
C VAL A 252 21.34 26.41 3.01
N CYS A 253 21.02 25.48 3.90
CA CYS A 253 20.60 25.77 5.27
C CYS A 253 21.68 25.34 6.28
N ASP A 254 21.82 26.14 7.34
CA ASP A 254 22.64 25.84 8.52
C ASP A 254 21.81 25.27 9.68
N GLN A 255 20.49 25.40 9.61
CA GLN A 255 19.57 24.85 10.59
C GLN A 255 19.48 23.33 10.47
N PRO A 256 19.18 22.61 11.57
CA PRO A 256 18.87 21.19 11.50
C PRO A 256 17.76 20.96 10.48
N ARG A 257 17.98 19.98 9.61
CA ARG A 257 17.00 19.62 8.58
C ARG A 257 15.67 19.26 9.25
N ARG A 258 14.57 19.87 8.78
CA ARG A 258 13.24 19.51 9.30
C ARG A 258 13.07 18.02 9.15
N ASN A 259 12.85 17.38 10.29
CA ASN A 259 13.15 15.97 10.41
C ASN A 259 12.16 15.17 9.56
N PHE A 260 12.69 14.45 8.57
CA PHE A 260 12.00 13.36 7.90
C PHE A 260 11.80 12.16 8.84
N SER A 261 12.19 12.28 10.13
CA SER A 261 12.10 11.21 11.11
C SER A 261 10.74 10.55 11.16
N LYS A 262 9.63 11.29 11.07
CA LYS A 262 8.31 10.64 11.10
C LYS A 262 8.15 9.60 9.99
N LEU A 263 8.57 9.95 8.77
CA LEU A 263 8.52 9.07 7.63
C LEU A 263 9.53 7.93 7.77
N HIS A 264 10.76 8.25 8.17
CA HIS A 264 11.79 7.24 8.39
C HIS A 264 11.38 6.22 9.46
N ASP A 265 10.92 6.70 10.61
CA ASP A 265 10.41 5.88 11.72
C ASP A 265 9.23 5.01 11.26
N LEU A 266 8.36 5.53 10.38
CA LEU A 266 7.27 4.75 9.81
C LEU A 266 7.80 3.66 8.87
N MET A 267 8.72 3.99 7.98
CA MET A 267 9.35 3.04 7.05
C MET A 267 10.08 1.94 7.83
N GLU A 268 10.91 2.28 8.82
CA GLU A 268 11.60 1.31 9.67
C GLU A 268 10.62 0.38 10.41
N LYS A 269 9.50 0.90 10.92
CA LYS A 269 8.46 0.08 11.55
C LYS A 269 7.79 -0.87 10.55
N LYS A 270 7.52 -0.39 9.34
CA LYS A 270 6.95 -1.22 8.26
C LYS A 270 7.93 -2.30 7.84
N ASP A 271 9.20 -1.96 7.66
CA ASP A 271 10.29 -2.88 7.31
C ASP A 271 10.47 -3.96 8.37
N ALA A 272 10.49 -3.60 9.65
CA ALA A 272 10.58 -4.56 10.75
C ALA A 272 9.40 -5.55 10.76
N LYS A 273 8.17 -5.06 10.56
CA LYS A 273 6.97 -5.91 10.46
C LYS A 273 7.04 -6.83 9.24
N PHE A 274 7.51 -6.30 8.11
CA PHE A 274 7.69 -7.05 6.87
C PHE A 274 8.68 -8.20 7.04
N LEU A 275 9.86 -7.95 7.61
CA LEU A 275 10.88 -8.96 7.86
C LEU A 275 10.38 -10.03 8.84
N LEU A 276 9.65 -9.63 9.88
CA LEU A 276 9.02 -10.57 10.81
C LEU A 276 8.01 -11.49 10.09
N ALA A 277 7.15 -10.92 9.24
CA ALA A 277 6.18 -11.70 8.46
C ALA A 277 6.86 -12.69 7.51
N GLN A 278 7.96 -12.29 6.85
CA GLN A 278 8.76 -13.19 6.01
C GLN A 278 9.35 -14.35 6.83
N ALA A 279 9.93 -14.06 7.99
CA ALA A 279 10.51 -15.08 8.85
C ALA A 279 9.46 -16.08 9.36
N GLU A 280 8.30 -15.59 9.82
CA GLU A 280 7.20 -16.46 10.27
C GLU A 280 6.64 -17.32 9.12
N LEU A 281 6.48 -16.75 7.93
CA LEU A 281 6.03 -17.54 6.78
C LEU A 281 7.03 -18.65 6.40
N LEU A 282 8.33 -18.37 6.45
CA LEU A 282 9.35 -19.39 6.21
C LEU A 282 9.27 -20.53 7.24
N LYS A 283 9.05 -20.21 8.52
CA LYS A 283 8.82 -21.21 9.58
C LYS A 283 7.58 -22.05 9.31
N ILE A 284 6.49 -21.43 8.85
CA ILE A 284 5.26 -22.13 8.46
C ILE A 284 5.54 -23.11 7.30
N PHE A 285 6.25 -22.66 6.26
CA PHE A 285 6.62 -23.52 5.14
C PHE A 285 7.49 -24.71 5.59
N ALA A 286 8.50 -24.46 6.42
CA ALA A 286 9.35 -25.51 7.00
C ALA A 286 8.55 -26.54 7.78
N LYS A 287 7.67 -26.10 8.68
CA LYS A 287 6.80 -26.97 9.48
C LYS A 287 5.84 -27.80 8.63
N SER A 288 5.27 -27.22 7.58
CA SER A 288 4.41 -27.92 6.64
C SER A 288 5.18 -29.00 5.88
N VAL A 289 6.43 -28.71 5.49
CA VAL A 289 7.34 -29.69 4.87
C VAL A 289 7.70 -30.82 5.83
N GLU A 290 8.03 -30.52 7.09
CA GLU A 290 8.27 -31.53 8.13
C GLU A 290 7.06 -32.44 8.31
N ARG A 291 5.85 -31.89 8.40
CA ARG A 291 4.62 -32.70 8.48
C ARG A 291 4.43 -33.60 7.27
N LEU A 292 4.74 -33.12 6.06
CA LEU A 292 4.68 -33.93 4.85
C LEU A 292 5.74 -35.05 4.87
N GLN A 293 6.95 -34.77 5.33
CA GLN A 293 8.01 -35.76 5.50
C GLN A 293 7.67 -36.79 6.58
N GLU A 294 7.10 -36.36 7.71
CA GLU A 294 6.56 -37.24 8.74
C GLU A 294 5.44 -38.11 8.19
N ALA A 295 4.50 -37.56 7.41
CA ALA A 295 3.44 -38.34 6.79
C ALA A 295 3.98 -39.37 5.79
N ARG A 296 5.05 -39.04 5.05
CA ARG A 296 5.76 -39.96 4.14
C ARG A 296 6.50 -41.05 4.91
N THR A 297 7.20 -40.72 5.98
CA THR A 297 7.97 -41.67 6.81
C THR A 297 7.07 -42.51 7.71
N LYS A 298 5.98 -41.95 8.23
CA LYS A 298 4.84 -42.68 8.82
C LYS A 298 4.04 -43.44 7.76
N ASN A 299 4.36 -43.31 6.47
CA ASN A 299 3.96 -44.23 5.39
C ASN A 299 5.04 -45.26 5.04
N ILE A 300 6.23 -45.21 5.66
CA ILE A 300 7.10 -46.38 5.92
C ILE A 300 6.48 -47.21 7.07
N PHE A 301 5.16 -47.27 7.05
CA PHE A 301 4.31 -48.06 7.91
C PHE A 301 3.67 -49.11 7.00
N ALA A 302 4.52 -49.79 6.23
CA ALA A 302 4.26 -51.14 5.74
C ALA A 302 3.84 -52.10 6.88
N LYS A 303 4.13 -51.74 8.15
CA LYS A 303 3.63 -52.39 9.38
C LYS A 303 2.25 -51.90 9.88
N SER A 304 1.74 -50.77 9.38
CA SER A 304 0.37 -50.30 9.59
C SER A 304 -0.48 -50.60 8.38
N VAL A 305 0.07 -50.73 7.17
CA VAL A 305 -0.65 -51.23 6.01
C VAL A 305 -1.19 -52.65 6.26
N GLU A 306 -0.47 -53.49 7.03
CA GLU A 306 -1.01 -54.76 7.57
C GLU A 306 -2.15 -54.57 8.59
N ARG A 307 -2.14 -53.52 9.43
CA ARG A 307 -3.24 -53.19 10.36
C ARG A 307 -4.36 -52.33 9.73
N LEU A 308 -4.10 -51.67 8.61
CA LEU A 308 -5.00 -50.83 7.82
C LEU A 308 -5.75 -51.67 6.78
N GLN A 309 -5.26 -52.87 6.45
CA GLN A 309 -6.09 -53.91 5.84
C GLN A 309 -7.21 -54.38 6.79
N GLU A 310 -7.05 -54.25 8.11
CA GLU A 310 -8.12 -54.48 9.10
C GLU A 310 -9.00 -53.23 9.34
N ALA A 311 -8.46 -52.02 9.19
CA ALA A 311 -9.18 -50.75 9.41
C ALA A 311 -9.70 -50.09 8.12
N ARG A 312 -10.41 -50.87 7.29
CA ARG A 312 -11.01 -50.49 6.00
C ARG A 312 -12.21 -49.52 6.11
N THR A 313 -12.08 -48.46 6.91
CA THR A 313 -13.14 -47.44 7.11
C THR A 313 -12.68 -45.98 7.06
N SER A 314 -11.40 -45.66 6.90
CA SER A 314 -10.98 -44.28 6.57
C SER A 314 -10.06 -44.25 5.36
N ASN A 315 -10.66 -44.08 4.19
CA ASN A 315 -10.00 -43.91 2.88
C ASN A 315 -9.32 -42.54 2.76
N VAL A 316 -8.50 -42.11 3.72
CA VAL A 316 -7.66 -40.92 3.47
C VAL A 316 -6.50 -41.33 2.60
N THR A 317 -6.66 -41.13 1.29
CA THR A 317 -5.66 -41.52 0.29
C THR A 317 -4.45 -40.59 0.36
N ARG A 318 -3.26 -41.07 -0.03
CA ARG A 318 -2.04 -40.24 -0.18
C ARG A 318 -2.29 -38.96 -0.99
N GLU A 319 -3.22 -39.03 -1.93
CA GLU A 319 -3.64 -37.91 -2.77
C GLU A 319 -4.40 -36.83 -1.98
N GLU A 320 -5.26 -37.22 -1.04
CA GLU A 320 -5.97 -36.28 -0.15
C GLU A 320 -5.01 -35.55 0.79
N ALA A 321 -4.01 -36.25 1.34
CA ALA A 321 -2.98 -35.62 2.16
C ALA A 321 -2.13 -34.60 1.39
N LEU A 322 -1.83 -34.87 0.10
CA LEU A 322 -1.13 -33.91 -0.76
C LEU A 322 -2.02 -32.70 -1.11
N LYS A 323 -3.31 -32.93 -1.37
CA LYS A 323 -4.29 -31.86 -1.61
C LYS A 323 -4.47 -30.96 -0.39
N GLU A 324 -4.49 -31.53 0.82
CA GLU A 324 -4.59 -30.76 2.05
C GLU A 324 -3.31 -29.95 2.32
N TYR A 325 -2.14 -30.54 2.12
CA TYR A 325 -0.85 -29.84 2.19
C TYR A 325 -0.77 -28.67 1.21
N GLU A 326 -1.18 -28.87 -0.05
CA GLU A 326 -1.24 -27.81 -1.06
C GLU A 326 -2.18 -26.69 -0.64
N LYS A 327 -3.38 -27.04 -0.15
CA LYS A 327 -4.36 -26.08 0.34
C LYS A 327 -3.84 -25.25 1.50
N ASP A 328 -3.12 -25.86 2.44
CA ASP A 328 -2.54 -25.17 3.59
C ASP A 328 -1.46 -24.17 3.17
N ILE A 329 -0.49 -24.59 2.36
CA ILE A 329 0.57 -23.71 1.84
C ILE A 329 -0.03 -22.52 1.07
N LEU A 330 -1.00 -22.78 0.19
CA LEU A 330 -1.63 -21.73 -0.62
C LEU A 330 -2.51 -20.78 0.21
N ARG A 331 -3.16 -21.27 1.27
CA ARG A 331 -3.92 -20.43 2.20
C ARG A 331 -3.00 -19.46 2.94
N ASP A 332 -1.89 -19.98 3.47
CA ASP A 332 -0.97 -19.18 4.28
C ASP A 332 -0.21 -18.16 3.40
N TYR A 333 0.13 -18.54 2.16
CA TYR A 333 0.58 -17.61 1.12
C TYR A 333 -0.41 -16.46 0.89
N LYS A 334 -1.70 -16.78 0.66
CA LYS A 334 -2.73 -15.76 0.39
C LYS A 334 -2.93 -14.80 1.57
N ALA A 335 -2.89 -15.32 2.80
CA ALA A 335 -2.96 -14.46 4.00
C ALA A 335 -1.77 -13.50 4.06
N CYS A 336 -0.57 -13.98 3.74
CA CYS A 336 0.62 -13.13 3.67
C CYS A 336 0.51 -12.09 2.54
N GLN A 337 -0.01 -12.49 1.38
CA GLN A 337 -0.24 -11.57 0.25
C GLN A 337 -1.16 -10.40 0.62
N LEU A 338 -2.26 -10.66 1.34
CA LEU A 338 -3.16 -9.61 1.83
C LEU A 338 -2.46 -8.65 2.78
N PHE A 339 -1.67 -9.19 3.71
CA PHE A 339 -0.86 -8.38 4.63
C PHE A 339 0.14 -7.47 3.89
N TYR A 340 0.77 -7.96 2.82
CA TYR A 340 1.66 -7.11 2.01
C TYR A 340 0.91 -6.00 1.26
N LEU A 341 -0.30 -6.28 0.78
CA LEU A 341 -1.12 -5.26 0.12
C LEU A 341 -1.51 -4.15 1.11
N GLU A 342 -1.84 -4.49 2.35
CA GLU A 342 -2.12 -3.51 3.41
C GLU A 342 -0.92 -2.62 3.71
N LEU A 343 0.30 -3.19 3.76
CA LEU A 343 1.52 -2.42 3.97
C LEU A 343 1.82 -1.43 2.84
N PHE A 344 1.43 -1.78 1.60
CA PHE A 344 1.63 -0.97 0.40
C PHE A 344 0.68 0.22 0.33
N VAL A 345 -0.62 0.02 0.56
CA VAL A 345 -1.63 1.10 0.44
C VAL A 345 -1.40 2.23 1.45
N ALA A 346 -0.91 1.90 2.65
CA ALA A 346 -0.67 2.88 3.71
C ALA A 346 0.51 3.84 3.47
N SER A 347 1.21 3.82 2.31
CA SER A 347 2.28 4.79 2.02
C SER A 347 1.84 5.99 1.21
N GLU A 348 0.76 5.92 0.43
CA GLU A 348 0.39 7.02 -0.49
C GLU A 348 -0.30 8.21 0.21
N THR A 349 -1.04 7.96 1.29
CA THR A 349 -1.89 8.99 1.94
C THR A 349 -1.10 10.02 2.74
N GLU A 350 0.14 9.71 3.16
CA GLU A 350 0.93 10.58 4.03
C GLU A 350 1.79 11.61 3.28
N PHE A 351 1.96 11.46 1.96
CA PHE A 351 2.79 12.35 1.13
C PHE A 351 2.03 13.49 0.48
N ASN A 352 0.89 13.88 1.08
CA ASN A 352 0.15 15.04 0.61
C ASN A 352 0.99 16.31 0.80
N GLN A 353 1.78 16.65 -0.22
CA GLN A 353 2.30 18.01 -0.47
C GLN A 353 1.17 18.97 -0.88
N HIS A 354 -0.08 18.63 -0.57
CA HIS A 354 -1.27 19.40 -0.91
C HIS A 354 -1.09 20.84 -0.42
N GLY A 355 -1.24 21.77 -1.36
CA GLY A 355 -1.06 23.20 -1.13
C GLY A 355 0.36 23.74 -1.33
N LYS A 356 1.37 22.92 -1.60
CA LYS A 356 2.68 23.43 -2.07
C LYS A 356 2.62 23.65 -3.59
N SER A 357 3.16 24.79 -4.03
CA SER A 357 3.29 25.12 -5.45
C SER A 357 4.67 24.76 -6.03
N TYR A 358 5.40 23.89 -5.35
CA TYR A 358 6.75 23.44 -5.68
C TYR A 358 7.00 22.02 -5.17
N LEU A 359 7.91 21.30 -5.81
CA LEU A 359 8.51 20.05 -5.32
C LEU A 359 9.84 20.36 -4.63
N SER A 360 10.16 19.64 -3.55
CA SER A 360 11.49 19.62 -2.96
C SER A 360 12.21 18.36 -3.42
N ARG A 361 13.47 18.49 -3.88
CA ARG A 361 14.31 17.36 -4.27
C ARG A 361 14.36 16.35 -3.14
N GLU A 362 14.71 16.79 -1.95
CA GLU A 362 14.86 15.91 -0.81
C GLU A 362 13.54 15.24 -0.39
N VAL A 363 12.41 15.95 -0.41
CA VAL A 363 11.09 15.32 -0.12
C VAL A 363 10.71 14.31 -1.21
N THR A 364 10.92 14.65 -2.49
CA THR A 364 10.64 13.75 -3.62
C THR A 364 11.53 12.51 -3.58
N PHE A 365 12.79 12.63 -3.16
CA PHE A 365 13.68 11.48 -3.00
C PHE A 365 13.18 10.51 -1.92
N GLU A 366 12.77 11.03 -0.75
CA GLU A 366 12.20 10.19 0.31
C GLU A 366 10.87 9.54 -0.11
N HIS A 367 10.04 10.23 -0.88
CA HIS A 367 8.83 9.64 -1.47
C HIS A 367 9.17 8.47 -2.40
N ALA A 368 10.13 8.68 -3.31
CA ALA A 368 10.56 7.66 -4.26
C ALA A 368 11.16 6.41 -3.57
N LYS A 369 11.78 6.57 -2.39
CA LYS A 369 12.19 5.41 -1.57
C LYS A 369 10.99 4.58 -1.14
N GLY A 370 9.88 5.21 -0.77
CA GLY A 370 8.63 4.53 -0.41
C GLY A 370 8.10 3.67 -1.55
N GLU A 371 8.04 4.22 -2.77
CA GLU A 371 7.66 3.48 -3.98
C GLU A 371 8.59 2.29 -4.24
N ILE A 372 9.89 2.50 -4.04
CA ILE A 372 10.90 1.44 -4.17
C ILE A 372 10.72 0.31 -3.16
N THR A 373 10.43 0.65 -1.91
CA THR A 373 10.09 -0.31 -0.87
C THR A 373 8.86 -1.14 -1.29
N GLY A 374 7.86 -0.50 -1.90
CA GLY A 374 6.71 -1.18 -2.48
C GLY A 374 7.08 -2.17 -3.59
N LEU A 375 7.91 -1.77 -4.55
CA LEU A 375 8.43 -2.65 -5.62
C LEU A 375 9.20 -3.85 -5.07
N ALA A 376 10.03 -3.64 -4.04
CA ALA A 376 10.72 -4.72 -3.34
C ALA A 376 9.75 -5.67 -2.62
N GLY A 377 8.64 -5.15 -2.08
CA GLY A 377 7.54 -5.92 -1.54
C GLY A 377 6.92 -6.84 -2.60
N PHE A 378 6.58 -6.33 -3.77
CA PHE A 378 6.07 -7.14 -4.88
C PHE A 378 7.03 -8.24 -5.30
N ARG A 379 8.32 -7.93 -5.41
CA ARG A 379 9.35 -8.93 -5.69
C ARG A 379 9.36 -10.05 -4.66
N SER A 380 9.18 -9.70 -3.38
CA SER A 380 9.11 -10.69 -2.31
C SER A 380 7.89 -11.58 -2.42
N ILE A 381 6.72 -11.03 -2.78
CA ILE A 381 5.49 -11.81 -3.02
C ILE A 381 5.68 -12.80 -4.17
N GLU A 382 6.27 -12.37 -5.28
CA GLU A 382 6.56 -13.24 -6.44
C GLU A 382 7.48 -14.42 -6.05
N LEU A 383 8.47 -14.14 -5.20
CA LEU A 383 9.37 -15.16 -4.69
C LEU A 383 8.70 -16.13 -3.72
N ILE A 384 7.87 -15.63 -2.79
CA ILE A 384 7.06 -16.45 -1.89
C ILE A 384 6.12 -17.35 -2.69
N SER A 385 5.44 -16.79 -3.70
CA SER A 385 4.57 -17.52 -4.63
C SER A 385 5.34 -18.65 -5.31
N ARG A 386 6.53 -18.35 -5.83
CA ARG A 386 7.41 -19.36 -6.44
C ARG A 386 7.78 -20.46 -5.46
N ALA A 387 8.16 -20.12 -4.22
CA ALA A 387 8.46 -21.11 -3.19
C ALA A 387 7.25 -22.02 -2.89
N ALA A 388 6.05 -21.44 -2.73
CA ALA A 388 4.82 -22.19 -2.53
C ALA A 388 4.51 -23.16 -3.70
N HIS A 389 4.72 -22.72 -4.93
CA HIS A 389 4.53 -23.56 -6.12
C HIS A 389 5.55 -24.72 -6.18
N LEU A 390 6.83 -24.43 -5.91
CA LEU A 390 7.89 -25.45 -5.88
C LEU A 390 7.66 -26.50 -4.78
N LEU A 391 7.18 -26.07 -3.62
CA LEU A 391 6.83 -26.95 -2.50
C LEU A 391 5.65 -27.88 -2.82
N THR A 392 4.71 -27.43 -3.64
CA THR A 392 3.49 -28.16 -4.01
C THR A 392 3.59 -28.91 -5.35
N ASN A 393 4.72 -28.76 -6.07
CA ASN A 393 4.91 -29.28 -7.44
C ASN A 393 3.84 -28.80 -8.43
N THR A 394 3.29 -27.62 -8.19
CA THR A 394 2.38 -26.96 -9.12
C THR A 394 3.21 -26.17 -10.14
N THR A 395 2.69 -26.02 -11.36
CA THR A 395 3.42 -25.33 -12.42
C THR A 395 3.66 -23.87 -12.03
N VAL A 396 4.93 -23.51 -11.88
CA VAL A 396 5.35 -22.13 -11.70
C VAL A 396 5.00 -21.39 -12.99
N SER A 397 4.01 -20.49 -12.93
CA SER A 397 3.78 -19.54 -14.02
C SER A 397 5.08 -18.78 -14.28
N SER A 398 5.35 -18.41 -15.54
CA SER A 398 6.48 -17.52 -15.88
C SER A 398 6.46 -16.32 -14.93
N SER A 399 7.41 -16.27 -14.00
CA SER A 399 7.40 -15.32 -12.90
C SER A 399 7.70 -13.92 -13.40
N ASN A 400 7.04 -12.89 -12.86
CA ASN A 400 7.31 -11.49 -13.21
C ASN A 400 8.63 -10.96 -12.60
N LEU A 401 9.50 -11.84 -12.09
CA LEU A 401 10.78 -11.45 -11.49
C LEU A 401 11.66 -10.67 -12.47
N GLU A 402 11.57 -10.95 -13.77
CA GLU A 402 12.34 -10.24 -14.78
C GLU A 402 11.97 -8.74 -14.85
N SER A 403 10.69 -8.37 -14.62
CA SER A 403 10.29 -6.94 -14.57
C SER A 403 10.77 -6.22 -13.31
N LEU A 404 11.29 -6.96 -12.34
CA LEU A 404 11.78 -6.47 -11.06
C LEU A 404 13.31 -6.52 -10.98
N ASP A 405 13.99 -6.79 -12.10
CA ASP A 405 15.43 -6.58 -12.19
C ASP A 405 15.77 -5.10 -12.15
N VAL A 406 16.96 -4.79 -11.62
CA VAL A 406 17.45 -3.43 -11.40
C VAL A 406 17.47 -2.61 -12.68
N GLU A 407 17.81 -3.23 -13.81
CA GLU A 407 17.84 -2.56 -15.11
C GLU A 407 16.45 -2.12 -15.58
N LYS A 408 15.40 -2.87 -15.22
CA LYS A 408 14.02 -2.56 -15.63
C LYS A 408 13.32 -1.61 -14.67
N ILE A 409 13.75 -1.56 -13.41
CA ILE A 409 13.24 -0.58 -12.44
C ILE A 409 13.59 0.85 -12.85
N LYS A 410 14.68 1.06 -13.58
CA LYS A 410 15.01 2.34 -14.21
C LYS A 410 13.88 2.87 -15.11
N LEU A 411 13.05 1.99 -15.67
CA LEU A 411 11.90 2.34 -16.51
C LEU A 411 10.63 2.60 -15.68
N LEU A 412 10.47 1.92 -14.54
CA LEU A 412 9.35 2.14 -13.63
C LEU A 412 9.52 3.44 -12.82
N MET A 413 10.77 3.85 -12.60
CA MET A 413 11.18 5.14 -12.04
C MET A 413 11.03 6.32 -13.00
N VAL A 414 10.30 6.19 -14.11
CA VAL A 414 10.00 7.31 -15.01
C VAL A 414 8.70 8.01 -14.56
N ASP A 415 8.46 8.08 -13.25
CA ASP A 415 7.52 9.08 -12.74
C ASP A 415 8.00 10.46 -13.18
N ARG A 416 7.07 11.34 -13.58
CA ARG A 416 7.38 12.69 -14.09
C ARG A 416 8.23 13.46 -13.08
N SER A 417 8.02 13.22 -11.78
CA SER A 417 8.77 13.83 -10.69
C SER A 417 10.26 13.45 -10.70
N LEU A 418 10.58 12.21 -11.07
CA LEU A 418 11.95 11.69 -11.12
C LEU A 418 12.72 12.25 -12.32
N GLY A 419 12.02 12.56 -13.41
CA GLY A 419 12.60 13.26 -14.56
C GLY A 419 13.14 14.66 -14.24
N LEU A 420 12.63 15.30 -13.17
CA LEU A 420 13.08 16.62 -12.71
C LEU A 420 14.39 16.56 -11.91
N PHE A 421 14.74 15.38 -11.39
CA PHE A 421 15.89 15.14 -10.53
C PHE A 421 16.70 13.94 -11.04
N PRO A 422 17.42 14.09 -12.18
CA PRO A 422 18.16 13.00 -12.80
C PRO A 422 19.20 12.35 -11.87
N GLU A 423 19.70 13.08 -10.87
CA GLU A 423 20.61 12.60 -9.83
C GLU A 423 20.00 11.49 -8.95
N PHE A 424 18.68 11.32 -8.93
CA PHE A 424 18.04 10.25 -8.17
C PHE A 424 18.29 8.87 -8.73
N LYS A 425 18.54 8.75 -10.03
CA LYS A 425 18.62 7.44 -10.69
C LYS A 425 19.63 6.51 -10.05
N GLU A 426 20.85 6.99 -9.80
CA GLU A 426 21.91 6.19 -9.18
C GLU A 426 21.59 5.94 -7.71
N ARG A 427 21.22 6.99 -6.95
CA ARG A 427 20.89 6.89 -5.52
C ARG A 427 19.73 5.93 -5.24
N LEU A 428 18.68 5.95 -6.05
CA LEU A 428 17.53 5.05 -5.92
C LEU A 428 17.86 3.63 -6.38
N THR A 429 18.73 3.47 -7.38
CA THR A 429 19.24 2.15 -7.80
C THR A 429 20.01 1.49 -6.65
N ASP A 430 20.92 2.25 -6.01
CA ASP A 430 21.70 1.77 -4.86
C ASP A 430 20.79 1.45 -3.67
N TYR A 431 19.84 2.33 -3.38
CA TYR A 431 18.84 2.10 -2.34
C TYR A 431 18.02 0.84 -2.61
N TYR A 432 17.48 0.66 -3.83
CA TYR A 432 16.74 -0.54 -4.21
C TYR A 432 17.58 -1.81 -4.03
N LEU A 433 18.82 -1.81 -4.52
CA LEU A 433 19.76 -2.92 -4.41
C LEU A 433 20.06 -3.28 -2.95
N ASP A 434 20.31 -2.28 -2.11
CA ASP A 434 20.54 -2.47 -0.69
C ASP A 434 19.31 -3.04 0.01
N TYR A 435 18.14 -2.47 -0.31
CA TYR A 435 16.87 -2.85 0.26
C TYR A 435 16.50 -4.30 -0.09
N ILE A 436 16.54 -4.69 -1.37
CA ILE A 436 16.18 -6.08 -1.76
C ILE A 436 17.14 -7.12 -1.22
N LYS A 437 18.40 -6.78 -0.96
CA LYS A 437 19.34 -7.70 -0.31
C LYS A 437 18.93 -8.05 1.12
N ASN A 438 18.26 -7.13 1.81
CA ASN A 438 17.72 -7.36 3.16
C ASN A 438 16.34 -8.00 3.15
N HIS A 439 15.59 -7.86 2.05
CA HIS A 439 14.18 -8.22 1.96
C HIS A 439 13.87 -9.37 1.01
N THR A 440 14.89 -10.11 0.55
CA THR A 440 14.68 -11.31 -0.29
C THR A 440 14.29 -12.49 0.61
N PHE A 441 13.06 -12.96 0.46
CA PHE A 441 12.50 -14.05 1.27
C PHE A 441 13.45 -15.27 1.34
N GLY A 442 13.74 -15.76 2.54
CA GLY A 442 14.51 -16.97 2.79
C GLY A 442 15.99 -16.98 2.40
N ILE A 443 16.54 -15.90 1.81
CA ILE A 443 17.96 -15.83 1.41
C ILE A 443 18.67 -14.72 2.18
N ALA A 444 19.73 -15.08 2.89
CA ALA A 444 20.58 -14.15 3.59
C ALA A 444 21.29 -13.19 2.64
N ARG A 445 21.44 -11.94 3.07
CA ARG A 445 22.12 -10.85 2.35
C ARG A 445 23.47 -11.26 1.73
N LYS A 446 24.27 -12.06 2.44
CA LYS A 446 25.61 -12.50 2.02
C LYS A 446 25.61 -13.29 0.70
N HIS A 447 24.48 -13.91 0.33
CA HIS A 447 24.34 -14.68 -0.91
C HIS A 447 23.82 -13.86 -2.10
N LEU A 448 23.48 -12.59 -1.89
CA LEU A 448 22.76 -11.74 -2.85
C LEU A 448 23.66 -10.66 -3.48
N GLY A 449 24.98 -10.87 -3.49
CA GLY A 449 25.94 -9.96 -4.15
C GLY A 449 25.70 -9.81 -5.65
N PHE A 450 25.07 -10.82 -6.28
CA PHE A 450 24.82 -10.86 -7.72
C PHE A 450 23.59 -10.06 -8.18
N LEU A 451 22.80 -9.45 -7.27
CA LEU A 451 21.55 -8.78 -7.65
C LEU A 451 21.73 -7.55 -8.55
N ASN A 452 22.97 -7.09 -8.76
CA ASN A 452 23.31 -6.04 -9.72
C ASN A 452 23.80 -6.59 -11.08
N GLU A 453 23.86 -7.91 -11.25
CA GLU A 453 24.26 -8.56 -12.50
C GLU A 453 23.04 -8.68 -13.44
N THR A 454 23.25 -8.52 -14.73
CA THR A 454 22.19 -8.74 -15.74
C THR A 454 21.69 -10.17 -15.72
N GLY A 455 20.37 -10.34 -15.66
CA GLY A 455 19.73 -11.65 -15.52
C GLY A 455 19.73 -12.19 -14.09
N ALA A 456 19.90 -11.31 -13.08
CA ALA A 456 19.83 -11.68 -11.67
C ALA A 456 18.55 -12.45 -11.32
N HIS A 457 17.39 -12.09 -11.90
CA HIS A 457 16.14 -12.84 -11.70
C HIS A 457 16.27 -14.34 -12.02
N ALA A 458 16.98 -14.72 -13.10
CA ALA A 458 17.11 -16.11 -13.52
C ALA A 458 18.02 -16.89 -12.56
N ARG A 459 19.10 -16.26 -12.09
CA ARG A 459 19.97 -16.84 -11.07
C ARG A 459 19.25 -17.00 -9.73
N LEU A 460 18.48 -16.00 -9.33
CA LEU A 460 17.66 -16.05 -8.12
C LEU A 460 16.58 -17.13 -8.21
N ALA A 461 15.90 -17.24 -9.35
CA ALA A 461 14.95 -18.31 -9.66
C ALA A 461 15.57 -19.70 -9.50
N SER A 462 16.79 -19.91 -10.03
CA SER A 462 17.52 -21.17 -9.88
C SER A 462 17.92 -21.45 -8.43
N MET A 463 18.25 -20.42 -7.63
CA MET A 463 18.47 -20.60 -6.19
C MET A 463 17.20 -21.09 -5.49
N TYR A 464 16.04 -20.52 -5.83
CA TYR A 464 14.75 -20.96 -5.27
C TYR A 464 14.42 -22.41 -5.63
N GLU A 465 14.72 -22.86 -6.85
CA GLU A 465 14.54 -24.26 -7.25
C GLU A 465 15.43 -25.24 -6.47
N LYS A 466 16.61 -24.78 -6.02
CA LYS A 466 17.48 -25.57 -5.15
C LYS A 466 17.00 -25.55 -3.70
N MET A 467 16.55 -24.39 -3.23
CA MET A 467 16.08 -24.19 -1.86
C MET A 467 14.74 -24.87 -1.60
N PHE A 468 13.81 -24.78 -2.53
CA PHE A 468 12.45 -25.27 -2.38
C PHE A 468 12.20 -26.36 -3.41
N SER A 469 11.88 -27.55 -2.93
CA SER A 469 11.42 -28.64 -3.79
C SER A 469 10.32 -29.43 -3.09
N LEU A 470 9.65 -30.33 -3.82
CA LEU A 470 8.47 -31.04 -3.32
C LEU A 470 8.72 -31.78 -1.99
N GLY A 471 8.29 -31.15 -0.89
CA GLY A 471 8.47 -31.67 0.47
C GLY A 471 9.90 -31.60 1.00
N SER A 472 10.72 -30.64 0.55
CA SER A 472 11.98 -30.31 1.22
C SER A 472 12.31 -28.82 1.10
N ILE A 473 12.96 -28.28 2.14
CA ILE A 473 13.52 -26.93 2.16
C ILE A 473 15.00 -27.04 2.54
N ASP A 474 15.87 -26.51 1.70
CA ASP A 474 17.29 -26.33 1.98
C ASP A 474 17.52 -24.92 2.55
N LEU A 475 17.85 -24.88 3.84
CA LEU A 475 18.08 -23.65 4.62
C LEU A 475 19.55 -23.18 4.56
N THR A 476 20.41 -23.80 3.75
CA THR A 476 21.83 -23.39 3.63
C THR A 476 22.05 -21.95 3.17
N TYR A 477 21.04 -21.35 2.54
CA TYR A 477 21.07 -19.96 2.08
C TYR A 477 20.42 -18.99 3.06
N SER A 478 19.77 -19.48 4.12
CA SER A 478 19.13 -18.64 5.13
C SER A 478 20.16 -18.19 6.17
N ASP A 479 19.85 -17.15 6.94
CA ASP A 479 20.69 -16.78 8.07
C ASP A 479 20.64 -17.91 9.12
N GLU A 480 21.82 -18.35 9.57
CA GLU A 480 21.97 -19.32 10.66
C GLU A 480 21.47 -18.65 11.94
N ASP A 481 20.22 -18.94 12.28
CA ASP A 481 19.37 -18.20 13.20
C ASP A 481 19.18 -16.73 12.77
N PRO A 482 17.95 -16.28 12.41
CA PRO A 482 17.67 -14.87 12.56
C PRO A 482 17.97 -14.59 14.03
N VAL A 483 18.99 -13.79 14.30
CA VAL A 483 19.21 -13.26 15.64
C VAL A 483 17.93 -12.51 15.95
N VAL A 484 16.98 -13.21 16.56
CA VAL A 484 15.82 -12.63 17.20
C VAL A 484 16.46 -11.82 18.30
N LYS A 485 16.85 -10.59 17.97
CA LYS A 485 17.05 -9.55 18.96
C LYS A 485 15.76 -9.62 19.75
N LYS A 486 15.86 -10.10 21.00
CA LYS A 486 14.73 -10.21 21.92
C LYS A 486 13.86 -8.99 21.69
N ASP A 487 12.58 -9.26 21.46
CA ASP A 487 11.59 -8.25 21.12
C ASP A 487 11.85 -7.01 22.00
N PRO A 488 12.15 -5.83 21.45
CA PRO A 488 12.39 -4.64 22.27
C PRO A 488 11.15 -4.26 23.11
N CYS A 489 10.02 -4.94 22.90
CA CYS A 489 8.81 -4.88 23.70
C CYS A 489 8.71 -5.94 24.83
N GLU A 490 9.61 -6.92 24.93
CA GLU A 490 9.73 -7.78 26.13
C GLU A 490 10.28 -6.92 27.29
N LYS A 491 9.37 -6.34 28.07
CA LYS A 491 9.73 -5.68 29.33
C LYS A 491 10.48 -6.68 30.23
N PRO A 492 11.52 -6.22 30.96
CA PRO A 492 12.37 -7.07 31.79
C PRO A 492 11.62 -7.82 32.90
#